data_AF-A0A520GS62-F1
#
_entry.id   AF-A0A520GS62-F1
#
_cell.length_a   1.000
_cell.length_b   1.000
_cell.length_c   1.000
_cell.angle_alpha   90.00
_cell.angle_beta   90.00
_cell.angle_gamma   90.00
#
_symmetry.space_group_name_H-M   'P 1'
#
loop_
_entity.id
_entity.type
_entity.pdbx_description
1 polymer ?
#
loop_
_entity_poly.entity_id
_entity_poly.type
_entity_poly.pdbx_seq_one_letter_code
_entity_poly.pdbx_strand_id
1 'polypeptide(L)'
;RHRIAGWLRKVAPDAVLVARSNSVLGLVYSAKAGVGVAPLPTALGDAEPDLVQVIPPVAELTRIWRLLTTAELRRTPRVAAFFDFLVDEIDTLRPILTG
;
A
#
# COMPACT_ATOMS: atom_id res chain seq x y z
N ARG A 1 -2.55 -14.41 7.81
CA ARG A 1 -1.08 -14.16 7.85
C ARG A 1 -0.74 -13.14 6.75
N HIS A 2 0.06 -12.10 7.02
CA HIS A 2 0.29 -10.99 6.08
C HIS A 2 0.95 -11.46 4.77
N ARG A 3 0.43 -11.04 3.61
CA ARG A 3 0.87 -11.56 2.29
C ARG A 3 2.36 -11.33 2.03
N ILE A 4 2.87 -10.14 2.37
CA ILE A 4 4.29 -9.80 2.21
C ILE A 4 5.18 -10.81 2.95
N ALA A 5 4.82 -11.17 4.18
CA ALA A 5 5.60 -12.12 4.97
C ALA A 5 5.55 -13.56 4.41
N GLY A 6 4.46 -13.92 3.71
CA GLY A 6 4.36 -15.18 2.98
C GLY A 6 5.19 -15.17 1.70
N TRP A 7 5.11 -14.08 0.94
CA TRP A 7 5.89 -13.86 -0.27
C TRP A 7 7.40 -13.89 0.01
N LEU A 8 7.88 -13.14 1.02
CA LEU A 8 9.30 -13.08 1.38
C LEU A 8 9.89 -14.47 1.64
N ARG A 9 9.18 -15.32 2.40
CA ARG A 9 9.65 -16.69 2.66
C ARG A 9 9.70 -17.57 1.42
N LYS A 10 8.87 -17.30 0.42
CA LYS A 10 8.84 -18.05 -0.83
C LYS A 10 10.02 -17.65 -1.73
N VAL A 11 10.32 -16.35 -1.82
CA VAL A 11 11.32 -15.83 -2.77
C VAL A 11 12.72 -15.71 -2.17
N ALA A 12 12.82 -15.57 -0.85
CA ALA A 12 14.08 -15.44 -0.13
C ALA A 12 13.96 -16.13 1.25
N PRO A 13 13.91 -17.48 1.28
CA PRO A 13 13.71 -18.24 2.52
C PRO A 13 14.79 -18.00 3.57
N ASP A 14 16.02 -17.71 3.13
CA ASP A 14 17.18 -17.48 3.98
C ASP A 14 17.42 -16.00 4.31
N ALA A 15 16.52 -15.11 3.88
CA ALA A 15 16.63 -13.68 4.20
C ALA A 15 16.47 -13.43 5.69
N VAL A 16 17.38 -12.64 6.27
CA VAL A 16 17.32 -12.24 7.67
C VAL A 16 16.24 -11.17 7.86
N LEU A 17 15.24 -11.46 8.69
CA LEU A 17 14.21 -10.48 9.05
C LEU A 17 14.75 -9.54 10.13
N VAL A 18 15.24 -8.38 9.70
CA VAL A 18 15.85 -7.36 10.57
C VAL A 18 14.85 -6.46 11.29
N ALA A 19 13.63 -6.30 10.76
CA ALA A 19 12.59 -5.47 11.36
C ALA A 19 11.18 -5.88 10.96
N ARG A 20 10.19 -5.46 11.76
CA ARG A 20 8.75 -5.58 11.46
C ARG A 20 8.02 -4.31 11.87
N SER A 21 7.09 -3.89 11.02
CA SER A 21 6.17 -2.78 11.30
C SER A 21 4.76 -3.15 10.83
N ASN A 22 3.76 -2.71 11.58
CA ASN A 22 2.35 -2.75 11.17
C ASN A 22 1.88 -1.44 10.52
N SER A 23 2.79 -0.47 10.35
CA SER A 23 2.58 0.81 9.68
C SER A 23 3.45 0.89 8.42
N VAL A 24 2.84 1.33 7.31
CA VAL A 24 3.57 1.57 6.06
C VAL A 24 4.61 2.68 6.25
N LEU A 25 4.26 3.77 6.93
CA LEU A 25 5.21 4.84 7.26
C LEU A 25 6.38 4.32 8.12
N GLY A 26 6.09 3.41 9.05
CA GLY A 26 7.15 2.75 9.82
C GLY A 26 8.13 1.94 8.95
N LEU A 27 7.65 1.33 7.85
CA LEU A 27 8.51 0.65 6.88
C LEU A 27 9.33 1.65 6.06
N VAL A 28 8.73 2.77 5.61
CA VAL A 28 9.43 3.85 4.90
C VAL A 28 10.59 4.38 5.75
N TYR A 29 10.33 4.79 6.99
CA TYR A 29 11.38 5.30 7.88
C TYR A 29 12.45 4.27 8.23
N SER A 30 12.09 2.98 8.33
CA SER A 30 13.09 1.92 8.53
C SER A 30 14.02 1.78 7.34
N ALA A 31 13.49 1.87 6.11
CA ALA A 31 14.30 1.84 4.89
C ALA A 31 15.22 3.06 4.81
N LYS A 32 14.69 4.27 5.05
CA LYS A 32 15.46 5.53 5.07
C LYS A 32 16.56 5.53 6.13
N ALA A 33 16.31 4.90 7.28
CA ALA A 33 17.30 4.73 8.34
C ALA A 33 18.37 3.65 8.04
N GLY A 34 18.32 3.01 6.87
CA GLY A 34 19.31 2.00 6.47
C GLY A 34 19.15 0.65 7.17
N VAL A 35 17.99 0.37 7.78
CA VAL A 35 17.76 -0.91 8.49
C VAL A 35 17.82 -2.10 7.52
N GLY A 36 17.40 -1.91 6.27
CA GLY A 36 17.44 -2.91 5.21
C GLY A 36 16.51 -2.58 4.06
N VAL A 37 16.20 -3.58 3.22
CA VAL A 37 15.25 -3.44 2.10
C VAL A 37 13.81 -3.64 2.60
N ALA A 38 12.94 -2.68 2.34
CA ALA A 38 11.54 -2.74 2.72
C ALA A 38 10.61 -2.87 1.50
N PRO A 39 9.58 -3.73 1.54
CA PRO A 39 8.51 -3.72 0.55
C PRO A 39 7.58 -2.54 0.82
N LEU A 40 7.46 -1.63 -0.15
CA LEU A 40 6.67 -0.41 -0.07
C LEU A 40 5.66 -0.34 -1.22
N PRO A 41 4.50 0.32 -1.07
CA PRO A 41 3.72 0.77 -2.22
C PRO A 41 4.58 1.65 -3.11
N THR A 42 4.60 1.39 -4.42
CA THR A 42 5.50 2.07 -5.37
C THR A 42 5.43 3.58 -5.25
N ALA A 43 4.22 4.16 -5.24
CA ALA A 43 4.07 5.60 -5.17
C ALA A 43 4.58 6.23 -3.85
N LEU A 44 4.47 5.52 -2.72
CA LEU A 44 5.10 5.98 -1.47
C LEU A 44 6.62 5.82 -1.49
N GLY A 45 7.15 4.82 -2.17
CA GLY A 45 8.60 4.69 -2.38
C GLY A 45 9.13 5.78 -3.30
N ASP A 46 8.43 6.06 -4.39
CA ASP A 46 8.81 7.05 -5.41
C ASP A 46 8.69 8.50 -4.91
N ALA A 47 7.82 8.74 -3.92
CA ALA A 47 7.69 10.04 -3.26
C ALA A 47 8.88 10.37 -2.34
N GLU A 48 9.72 9.40 -1.98
CA GLU A 48 10.85 9.57 -1.07
C GLU A 48 12.16 9.75 -1.85
N PRO A 49 12.76 10.96 -1.86
CA PRO A 49 13.91 11.27 -2.73
C PRO A 49 15.21 10.56 -2.34
N ASP A 50 15.28 10.02 -1.13
CA ASP A 50 16.41 9.28 -0.58
C ASP A 50 16.21 7.75 -0.64
N LEU A 51 15.09 7.29 -1.22
CA LEU A 51 14.86 5.88 -1.51
C LEU A 51 15.06 5.59 -2.99
N VAL A 52 15.44 4.35 -3.28
CA VAL A 52 15.56 3.84 -4.64
C VAL A 52 14.89 2.48 -4.74
N GLN A 53 14.14 2.27 -5.82
CA GLN A 53 13.54 0.98 -6.10
C GLN A 53 14.62 -0.02 -6.55
N VAL A 54 14.89 -1.02 -5.72
CA VAL A 54 15.88 -2.09 -6.01
C VAL A 54 15.26 -3.36 -6.61
N ILE A 55 13.94 -3.53 -6.50
CA ILE A 55 13.19 -4.66 -7.05
C ILE A 55 11.95 -4.10 -7.78
N PRO A 56 11.65 -4.53 -9.02
CA PRO A 56 10.46 -4.09 -9.74
C PRO A 56 9.15 -4.39 -8.98
N PRO A 57 8.04 -3.68 -9.28
CA PRO A 57 6.75 -3.92 -8.65
C PRO A 57 6.32 -5.39 -8.73
N VAL A 58 6.00 -5.98 -7.58
CA VAL A 58 5.66 -7.41 -7.47
C VAL A 58 4.15 -7.59 -7.63
N ALA A 59 3.74 -8.21 -8.74
CA ALA A 59 2.32 -8.44 -9.06
C ALA A 59 1.55 -9.15 -7.92
N GLU A 60 2.16 -10.16 -7.29
CA GLU A 60 1.56 -10.90 -6.17
C GLU A 60 1.28 -10.02 -4.94
N LEU A 61 2.04 -8.93 -4.78
CA LEU A 61 1.89 -7.97 -3.70
C LEU A 61 0.94 -6.81 -4.04
N THR A 62 0.53 -6.69 -5.31
CA THR A 62 -0.41 -5.65 -5.75
C THR A 62 -1.70 -5.70 -4.94
N ARG A 63 -2.23 -4.52 -4.61
CA ARG A 63 -3.49 -4.35 -3.91
C ARG A 63 -4.45 -3.56 -4.76
N ILE A 64 -5.69 -4.00 -4.71
CA ILE A 64 -6.80 -3.30 -5.31
C ILE A 64 -7.42 -2.42 -4.25
N TRP A 65 -7.62 -1.14 -4.57
CA TRP A 65 -8.38 -0.26 -3.72
C TRP A 65 -9.87 -0.54 -3.89
N ARG A 66 -10.61 -0.40 -2.79
CA ARG A 66 -12.04 -0.69 -2.72
C ARG A 66 -12.70 0.40 -1.92
N LEU A 67 -13.71 1.01 -2.50
CA LEU A 67 -14.64 1.85 -1.77
C LEU A 67 -15.77 0.95 -1.24
N LEU A 68 -15.90 0.85 0.08
CA LEU A 68 -16.79 -0.09 0.74
C LEU A 68 -17.64 0.61 1.79
N THR A 69 -18.89 0.17 1.89
CA THR A 69 -19.83 0.52 2.96
C THR A 69 -20.81 -0.63 3.14
N THR A 70 -21.60 -0.65 4.21
CA THR A 70 -22.64 -1.66 4.39
C THR A 70 -23.80 -1.41 3.42
N ALA A 71 -24.58 -2.45 3.10
CA ALA A 71 -25.69 -2.32 2.16
C ALA A 71 -26.73 -1.28 2.60
N GLU A 72 -26.96 -1.19 3.91
CA GLU A 72 -27.87 -0.24 4.54
C GLU A 72 -27.36 1.19 4.36
N LEU A 73 -26.06 1.42 4.61
CA LEU A 73 -25.45 2.73 4.47
C LEU A 73 -25.33 3.18 3.01
N ARG A 74 -25.17 2.26 2.04
CA ARG A 74 -25.06 2.61 0.62
C ARG A 74 -26.28 3.39 0.10
N ARG A 75 -27.45 3.23 0.74
CA ARG A 75 -28.70 3.94 0.42
C ARG A 75 -28.91 5.24 1.21
N THR A 76 -28.07 5.51 2.21
CA THR A 76 -28.15 6.78 2.97
C THR A 76 -27.71 7.93 2.07
N PRO A 77 -28.51 9.02 1.90
CA PRO A 77 -28.24 10.04 0.89
C PRO A 77 -26.82 10.62 0.90
N ARG A 78 -26.29 11.00 2.07
CA ARG A 78 -24.92 11.54 2.20
C ARG A 78 -23.82 10.53 1.82
N VAL A 79 -24.06 9.23 2.05
CA VAL A 79 -23.11 8.17 1.71
C VAL A 79 -23.17 7.89 0.22
N ALA A 80 -24.38 7.82 -0.35
CA ALA A 80 -24.56 7.66 -1.79
C ALA A 80 -23.88 8.80 -2.56
N ALA A 81 -24.13 10.05 -2.18
CA ALA A 81 -23.51 11.22 -2.81
C ALA A 81 -21.96 11.19 -2.72
N PHE A 82 -21.41 10.76 -1.58
CA PHE A 82 -19.96 10.60 -1.44
C PHE A 82 -19.39 9.50 -2.36
N PHE A 83 -20.10 8.37 -2.47
CA PHE A 83 -19.71 7.30 -3.38
C PHE A 83 -19.74 7.76 -4.84
N ASP A 84 -20.80 8.45 -5.24
CA ASP A 84 -20.96 8.93 -6.61
C ASP A 84 -19.83 9.94 -6.92
N PHE A 85 -19.55 10.90 -6.03
CA PHE A 85 -18.41 11.81 -6.14
C PHE A 85 -17.06 11.09 -6.27
N LEU A 86 -16.78 10.11 -5.39
CA LEU A 86 -15.52 9.38 -5.44
C LEU A 86 -15.34 8.57 -6.71
N VAL A 87 -16.44 8.05 -7.27
CA VAL A 87 -16.41 7.30 -8.54
C VAL A 87 -16.13 8.27 -9.68
N ASP A 88 -16.79 9.43 -9.71
CA ASP A 88 -16.60 10.45 -10.73
C ASP A 88 -15.18 11.04 -10.71
N GLU A 89 -14.58 11.19 -9.53
CA GLU A 89 -13.26 11.78 -9.35
C GLU A 89 -12.12 10.74 -9.19
N ILE A 90 -12.39 9.46 -9.45
CA ILE A 90 -11.45 8.39 -9.07
C ILE A 90 -10.09 8.52 -9.76
N ASP A 91 -10.03 9.02 -10.99
CA ASP A 91 -8.77 9.20 -11.71
C ASP A 91 -7.94 10.34 -11.12
N THR A 92 -8.58 11.45 -10.77
CA THR A 92 -7.96 12.60 -10.09
C THR A 92 -7.45 12.22 -8.70
N LEU A 93 -8.25 11.45 -7.97
CA LEU A 93 -7.96 11.08 -6.59
C LEU A 93 -7.04 9.88 -6.47
N ARG A 94 -6.85 9.10 -7.55
CA ARG A 94 -6.04 7.88 -7.53
C ARG A 94 -4.67 8.09 -6.90
N PRO A 95 -3.85 9.09 -7.30
CA PRO A 95 -2.52 9.27 -6.71
C PRO A 95 -2.57 9.52 -5.20
N ILE A 96 -3.61 10.18 -4.69
CA ILE A 96 -3.72 10.48 -3.26
C ILE A 96 -4.24 9.24 -2.50
N LEU A 97 -5.21 8.53 -3.09
CA LEU A 97 -5.86 7.38 -2.47
C LEU A 97 -4.97 6.15 -2.49
N THR A 98 -4.14 5.97 -3.51
CA THR A 98 -3.30 4.76 -3.65
C THR A 98 -1.95 4.87 -2.96
N GLY A 99 -1.63 6.05 -2.43
CA GLY A 99 -0.26 6.52 -2.34
C GLY A 99 0.21 6.98 -3.70
#